data_AF-A0A9P6SQS1-F1
#
_entry.id   AF-A0A9P6SQS1-F1
#
_cell.length_a   1.000
_cell.length_b   1.000
_cell.length_c   1.000
_cell.angle_alpha   90.00
_cell.angle_beta   90.00
_cell.angle_gamma   90.00
#
_symmetry.space_group_name_H-M   'P 1'
#
loop_
_entity.id
_entity.type
_entity.pdbx_description
1 polymer ?
#
loop_
_entity_poly.entity_id
_entity_poly.type
_entity_poly.pdbx_seq_one_letter_code
_entity_poly.pdbx_strand_id
1 'polypeptide(L)'
;GSAQELLQEAQASSNYVKGNMRLDCENDIPVLYSTVVAPPTMKSPLLDCVQNKPDVETPLRKLRRERLKGRGGDVYISPRAKTTPKATDHFDLTAKVQEFLASARKVFLLLGDSGAGKSTFNRALEINLWDNYDKINGRIPLFIHLPTIKESERDLIAKRLKE
;
A
#
# COMPACT_ATOMS: atom_id res chain seq x y z
N GLY A 1 12.33 -50.06 28.31
CA GLY A 1 11.66 -49.85 27.01
C GLY A 1 10.37 -49.09 27.25
N SER A 2 9.97 -48.11 26.46
CA SER A 2 10.57 -47.51 25.27
C SER A 2 9.75 -46.24 25.02
N ALA A 3 10.44 -45.11 24.96
CA ALA A 3 9.99 -43.84 24.37
C ALA A 3 11.16 -42.85 24.33
N GLN A 4 12.08 -42.93 25.31
CA GLN A 4 13.27 -42.08 25.35
C GLN A 4 14.38 -42.53 24.39
N GLU A 5 14.43 -43.81 23.99
CA GLU A 5 15.44 -44.32 23.05
C GLU A 5 15.23 -43.85 21.59
N LEU A 6 13.99 -43.51 21.18
CA LEU A 6 13.72 -43.09 19.80
C LEU A 6 14.01 -41.61 19.53
N LEU A 7 14.18 -40.77 20.57
CA LEU A 7 14.56 -39.37 20.41
C LEU A 7 16.07 -39.18 20.30
N GLN A 8 16.86 -40.17 20.73
CA GLN A 8 18.32 -40.08 20.75
C GLN A 8 18.96 -40.41 19.39
N GLU A 9 18.31 -41.23 18.55
CA GLU A 9 18.78 -41.56 17.19
C GLU A 9 18.50 -40.47 16.15
N ALA A 10 17.46 -39.64 16.32
CA ALA A 10 17.16 -38.56 15.38
C ALA A 10 18.12 -37.35 15.52
N GLN A 11 18.72 -37.16 16.71
CA GLN A 11 19.69 -36.09 16.96
C GLN A 11 21.14 -36.49 16.64
N ALA A 12 21.40 -37.79 16.44
CA ALA A 12 22.71 -38.33 16.08
C ALA A 12 23.04 -38.21 14.58
N SER A 13 22.03 -38.03 13.71
CA SER A 13 22.21 -38.06 12.24
C SER A 13 22.32 -36.68 11.57
N SER A 14 22.17 -35.57 12.30
CA SER A 14 22.34 -34.20 11.73
C SER A 14 23.49 -33.40 12.34
N ASN A 15 24.27 -33.99 13.26
CA ASN A 15 25.47 -33.39 13.82
C ASN A 15 26.78 -33.95 13.22
N TYR A 16 26.68 -34.81 12.20
CA TYR A 16 27.80 -35.20 11.36
C TYR A 16 27.90 -34.25 10.16
N VAL A 17 28.42 -33.03 10.37
CA VAL A 17 29.42 -32.28 9.54
C VAL A 17 29.69 -30.94 10.25
N LYS A 18 30.03 -31.01 11.55
CA LYS A 18 30.58 -29.88 12.31
C LYS A 18 31.79 -30.41 13.07
N GLY A 19 32.95 -30.33 12.43
CA GLY A 19 34.20 -30.88 12.98
C GLY A 19 35.41 -30.50 12.13
N ASN A 20 35.88 -29.28 12.36
CA ASN A 20 37.28 -28.84 12.36
C ASN A 20 38.32 -29.58 11.50
N MET A 21 38.83 -28.88 10.48
CA MET A 21 40.27 -28.90 10.17
C MET A 21 40.76 -27.46 10.13
N ARG A 22 41.29 -27.02 11.27
CA ARG A 22 42.13 -25.83 11.39
C ARG A 22 43.55 -26.35 11.24
N LEU A 23 44.18 -26.08 10.10
CA LEU A 23 45.59 -26.36 9.90
C LEU A 23 46.36 -25.08 10.19
N ASP A 24 47.16 -25.15 11.26
CA ASP A 24 48.17 -24.18 11.62
C ASP A 24 49.33 -24.27 10.61
N CYS A 25 49.66 -23.16 9.97
CA CYS A 25 50.90 -22.97 9.24
C CYS A 25 51.55 -21.69 9.74
N GLU A 26 52.34 -21.79 10.81
CA GLU A 26 53.31 -20.76 11.19
C GLU A 26 54.71 -21.29 10.86
N ASN A 27 55.40 -20.58 9.97
CA ASN A 27 56.86 -20.45 9.90
C ASN A 27 57.18 -19.25 9.00
N ASP A 28 57.25 -18.09 9.66
CA ASP A 28 58.22 -16.99 9.55
C ASP A 28 58.91 -16.57 8.22
N ILE A 29 58.99 -15.23 8.11
CA ILE A 29 59.94 -14.31 7.41
C ILE A 29 59.39 -13.57 6.15
N PRO A 30 59.71 -12.26 6.00
CA PRO A 30 58.73 -11.23 5.67
C PRO A 30 58.98 -10.47 4.36
N VAL A 31 58.06 -9.50 4.12
CA VAL A 31 58.20 -8.23 3.38
C VAL A 31 57.52 -8.16 2.02
N LEU A 32 56.86 -6.99 1.81
CA LEU A 32 56.25 -6.44 0.60
C LEU A 32 54.92 -7.15 0.24
N TYR A 33 53.74 -6.53 0.18
CA TYR A 33 53.31 -5.23 -0.37
C TYR A 33 51.93 -4.90 0.24
N SER A 34 51.70 -3.64 0.62
CA SER A 34 50.36 -3.15 0.96
C SER A 34 49.62 -2.76 -0.32
N THR A 35 48.56 -3.50 -0.65
CA THR A 35 47.53 -3.04 -1.59
C THR A 35 46.17 -3.29 -0.94
N VAL A 36 45.66 -2.25 -0.27
CA VAL A 36 44.24 -2.20 0.13
C VAL A 36 43.44 -1.97 -1.15
N VAL A 37 43.05 -3.06 -1.82
CA VAL A 37 41.98 -3.02 -2.81
C VAL A 37 40.69 -3.21 -2.03
N ALA A 38 39.93 -2.13 -1.83
CA ALA A 38 38.57 -2.24 -1.30
C ALA A 38 37.78 -3.22 -2.18
N PRO A 39 37.01 -4.15 -1.60
CA PRO A 39 36.24 -5.09 -2.39
C PRO A 39 35.30 -4.30 -3.31
N PRO A 40 35.21 -4.64 -4.60
CA PRO A 40 34.24 -3.99 -5.48
C PRO A 40 32.86 -4.23 -4.88
N THR A 41 32.16 -3.14 -4.56
CA THR A 41 30.75 -3.15 -4.17
C THR A 41 29.96 -3.71 -5.34
N MET A 42 29.86 -5.04 -5.43
CA MET A 42 29.03 -5.72 -6.40
C MET A 42 27.58 -5.51 -5.98
N LYS A 43 26.97 -4.44 -6.51
CA LYS A 43 25.51 -4.31 -6.52
C LYS A 43 24.99 -5.42 -7.40
N SER A 44 24.57 -6.53 -6.81
CA SER A 44 23.96 -7.61 -7.59
C SER A 44 22.58 -7.11 -8.07
N PRO A 45 22.24 -7.28 -9.36
CA PRO A 45 20.94 -6.88 -9.88
C PRO A 45 19.77 -7.53 -9.13
N LEU A 46 20.00 -8.73 -8.59
CA LEU A 46 19.02 -9.47 -7.79
C LEU A 46 18.75 -8.81 -6.43
N LEU A 47 19.78 -8.27 -5.76
CA LEU A 47 19.58 -7.54 -4.50
C LEU A 47 18.95 -6.18 -4.75
N ASP A 48 19.27 -5.52 -5.87
CA ASP A 48 18.69 -4.22 -6.22
C ASP A 48 17.16 -4.32 -6.44
N CYS A 49 16.69 -5.37 -7.12
CA CYS A 49 15.25 -5.63 -7.31
C CYS A 49 14.50 -6.00 -6.02
N VAL A 50 15.19 -6.58 -5.02
CA VAL A 50 14.60 -6.98 -3.73
C VAL A 50 14.61 -5.81 -2.73
N GLN A 51 15.60 -4.91 -2.84
CA GLN A 51 15.81 -3.82 -1.88
C GLN A 51 15.18 -2.49 -2.34
N ASN A 52 15.06 -2.24 -3.65
CA ASN A 52 14.42 -1.03 -4.15
C ASN A 52 12.92 -1.23 -4.34
N LYS A 53 12.13 -0.80 -3.36
CA LYS A 53 10.71 -0.54 -3.57
C LYS A 53 10.60 0.59 -4.62
N PRO A 54 9.95 0.38 -5.78
CA PRO A 54 9.82 1.42 -6.78
C PRO A 54 9.13 2.65 -6.17
N ASP A 55 9.66 3.84 -6.46
CA ASP A 55 9.05 5.09 -6.03
C ASP A 55 7.71 5.29 -6.75
N VAL A 56 6.62 5.04 -6.04
CA VAL A 56 5.25 5.21 -6.53
C VAL A 56 4.75 6.66 -6.36
N GLU A 57 5.45 7.49 -5.59
CA GLU A 57 4.98 8.83 -5.22
C GLU A 57 5.00 9.77 -6.43
N THR A 58 6.04 9.69 -7.26
CA THR A 58 6.13 10.49 -8.48
C THR A 58 4.96 10.23 -9.44
N PRO A 59 4.63 8.98 -9.80
CA PRO A 59 3.40 8.65 -10.54
C PRO A 59 2.10 9.12 -9.86
N LEU A 60 1.97 8.97 -8.54
CA LEU A 60 0.76 9.37 -7.81
C LEU A 60 0.53 10.87 -7.84
N ARG A 61 1.60 11.68 -7.75
CA ARG A 61 1.51 13.14 -7.90
C ARG A 61 1.03 13.53 -9.29
N LYS A 62 1.48 12.82 -10.33
CA LYS A 62 1.00 13.03 -11.71
C LYS A 62 -0.49 12.70 -11.80
N LEU A 63 -0.90 11.53 -11.33
CA LEU A 63 -2.29 11.09 -11.30
C LEU A 63 -3.20 12.08 -10.55
N ARG A 64 -2.77 12.55 -9.38
CA ARG A 64 -3.48 13.57 -8.59
C ARG A 64 -3.69 14.85 -9.39
N ARG A 65 -2.64 15.39 -10.04
CA ARG A 65 -2.77 16.60 -10.87
C ARG A 65 -3.75 16.41 -12.01
N GLU A 66 -3.69 15.28 -12.71
CA GLU A 66 -4.57 15.00 -13.85
C GLU A 66 -6.03 14.90 -13.42
N ARG A 67 -6.31 14.25 -12.29
CA ARG A 67 -7.67 14.09 -11.76
C ARG A 67 -8.28 15.36 -11.23
N LEU A 68 -7.48 16.20 -10.55
CA LEU A 68 -7.95 17.44 -9.95
C LEU A 68 -7.95 18.62 -10.94
N LYS A 69 -7.39 18.44 -12.15
CA LYS A 69 -7.34 19.48 -13.17
C LYS A 69 -8.74 20.02 -13.47
N GLY A 70 -8.90 21.34 -13.33
CA GLY A 70 -10.15 22.03 -13.61
C GLY A 70 -11.29 21.74 -12.62
N ARG A 71 -11.00 21.20 -11.42
CA ARG A 71 -12.04 20.81 -10.42
C ARG A 71 -12.16 21.74 -9.20
N GLY A 72 -11.72 23.00 -9.29
CA GLY A 72 -11.61 23.90 -8.12
C GLY A 72 -12.36 25.23 -8.21
N GLY A 73 -13.39 25.34 -9.06
CA GLY A 73 -14.07 26.63 -9.33
C GLY A 73 -15.52 26.74 -8.84
N ASP A 74 -16.15 25.63 -8.44
CA ASP A 74 -17.58 25.63 -8.11
C ASP A 74 -17.80 25.74 -6.60
N VAL A 75 -18.78 26.54 -6.20
CA VAL A 75 -19.24 26.61 -4.80
C VAL A 75 -19.87 25.27 -4.43
N TYR A 76 -19.17 24.51 -3.57
CA TYR A 76 -19.66 23.25 -3.04
C TYR A 76 -20.38 23.46 -1.70
N ILE A 77 -21.58 22.89 -1.57
CA ILE A 77 -22.37 22.91 -0.33
C ILE A 77 -22.50 21.46 0.16
N SER A 78 -22.03 21.18 1.38
CA SER A 78 -22.13 19.85 2.00
C SER A 78 -23.61 19.49 2.20
N PRO A 79 -24.09 18.33 1.71
CA PRO A 79 -25.46 17.90 1.91
C PRO A 79 -25.68 17.44 3.36
N ARG A 80 -26.89 17.69 3.86
CA ARG A 80 -27.38 17.04 5.08
C ARG A 80 -28.04 15.71 4.74
N ALA A 81 -27.82 14.71 5.58
CA ALA A 81 -28.33 13.36 5.39
C ALA A 81 -29.14 12.89 6.59
N LYS A 82 -29.88 11.80 6.37
CA LYS A 82 -30.68 11.10 7.38
C LYS A 82 -30.23 9.65 7.46
N THR A 83 -30.38 9.01 8.62
CA THR A 83 -29.98 7.62 8.82
C THR A 83 -30.87 6.66 8.03
N THR A 84 -32.16 6.99 7.96
CA THR A 84 -33.16 6.28 7.17
C THR A 84 -34.07 7.30 6.47
N PRO A 85 -34.76 6.92 5.38
CA PRO A 85 -35.66 7.84 4.67
C PRO A 85 -36.77 8.44 5.55
N LYS A 86 -37.19 7.71 6.60
CA LYS A 86 -38.26 8.12 7.52
C LYS A 86 -37.78 8.91 8.74
N ALA A 87 -36.46 9.03 8.96
CA ALA A 87 -35.95 9.76 10.11
C ALA A 87 -36.29 11.26 10.01
N THR A 88 -36.50 11.90 11.15
CA THR A 88 -36.68 13.37 11.25
C THR A 88 -35.34 14.08 11.37
N ASP A 89 -34.38 13.43 12.01
CA ASP A 89 -33.10 14.04 12.35
C ASP A 89 -32.15 14.07 11.16
N HIS A 90 -31.44 15.19 11.04
CA HIS A 90 -30.47 15.43 10.00
C HIS A 90 -29.06 15.59 10.57
N PHE A 91 -28.09 14.97 9.94
CA PHE A 91 -26.67 15.12 10.26
C PHE A 91 -25.88 15.68 9.07
N ASP A 92 -24.70 16.21 9.34
CA ASP A 92 -23.72 16.52 8.29
C ASP A 92 -23.14 15.22 7.74
N LEU A 93 -23.33 14.99 6.44
CA LEU A 93 -22.88 13.78 5.78
C LEU A 93 -21.35 13.66 5.82
N THR A 94 -20.64 14.78 5.73
CA THR A 94 -19.17 14.80 5.72
C THR A 94 -18.61 14.23 7.02
N ALA A 95 -19.09 14.72 8.17
CA ALA A 95 -18.69 14.19 9.48
C ALA A 95 -18.92 12.68 9.61
N LYS A 96 -20.07 12.17 9.14
CA LYS A 96 -20.37 10.72 9.19
C LYS A 96 -19.51 9.89 8.26
N VAL A 97 -19.12 10.42 7.11
CA VAL A 97 -18.18 9.73 6.22
C VAL A 97 -16.78 9.69 6.81
N GLN A 98 -16.33 10.76 7.50
CA GLN A 98 -15.03 10.73 8.19
C GLN A 98 -14.99 9.70 9.33
N GLU A 99 -16.07 9.60 10.13
CA GLU A 99 -16.22 8.54 11.13
C GLU A 99 -16.14 7.15 10.49
N PHE A 100 -16.80 6.97 9.34
CA PHE A 100 -16.72 5.72 8.58
C PHE A 100 -15.29 5.41 8.10
N LEU A 101 -14.57 6.39 7.54
CA LEU A 101 -13.22 6.22 7.02
C LEU A 101 -12.17 5.91 8.11
N ALA A 102 -12.43 6.35 9.34
CA ALA A 102 -11.62 6.01 10.51
C ALA A 102 -11.90 4.60 11.06
N SER A 103 -13.02 3.99 10.66
CA SER A 103 -13.42 2.65 11.12
C SER A 103 -12.81 1.53 10.27
N ALA A 104 -12.98 0.28 10.71
CA ALA A 104 -12.62 -0.91 9.93
C ALA A 104 -13.67 -1.30 8.86
N ARG A 105 -14.75 -0.52 8.72
CA ARG A 105 -15.84 -0.82 7.78
C ARG A 105 -15.37 -0.60 6.34
N LYS A 106 -15.85 -1.46 5.43
CA LYS A 106 -15.43 -1.46 4.01
C LYS A 106 -16.42 -0.77 3.07
N VAL A 107 -17.70 -0.72 3.43
CA VAL A 107 -18.77 -0.23 2.57
C VAL A 107 -19.61 0.82 3.28
N PHE A 108 -19.78 1.96 2.63
CA PHE A 108 -20.72 3.02 2.98
C PHE A 108 -21.71 3.20 1.84
N LEU A 109 -22.99 2.99 2.11
CA LEU A 109 -24.05 3.13 1.12
C LEU A 109 -24.75 4.47 1.28
N LEU A 110 -24.65 5.33 0.26
CA LEU A 110 -25.34 6.61 0.21
C LEU A 110 -26.59 6.50 -0.66
N LEU A 111 -27.76 6.63 -0.03
CA LEU A 111 -29.05 6.60 -0.71
C LEU A 111 -29.64 8.01 -0.84
N GLY A 112 -30.41 8.24 -1.89
CA GLY A 112 -31.12 9.50 -2.11
C GLY A 112 -31.70 9.57 -3.51
N ASP A 113 -32.66 10.45 -3.70
CA ASP A 113 -33.38 10.61 -4.97
C ASP A 113 -32.48 11.14 -6.10
N SER A 114 -32.99 11.09 -7.33
CA SER A 114 -32.33 11.75 -8.45
C SER A 114 -32.16 13.25 -8.15
N GLY A 115 -30.98 13.80 -8.47
CA GLY A 115 -30.68 15.20 -8.18
C GLY A 115 -30.33 15.52 -6.72
N ALA A 116 -30.39 14.57 -5.78
CA ALA A 116 -30.05 14.80 -4.36
C ALA A 116 -28.56 15.10 -4.07
N GLY A 117 -27.73 15.33 -5.10
CA GLY A 117 -26.33 15.74 -4.94
C GLY A 117 -25.32 14.61 -4.65
N LYS A 118 -25.72 13.33 -4.74
CA LYS A 118 -24.83 12.18 -4.46
C LYS A 118 -23.53 12.18 -5.27
N SER A 119 -23.63 12.38 -6.59
CA SER A 119 -22.45 12.44 -7.48
C SER A 119 -21.56 13.65 -7.18
N THR A 120 -22.18 14.81 -6.87
CA THR A 120 -21.47 16.03 -6.46
C THR A 120 -20.72 15.81 -5.15
N PHE A 121 -21.36 15.20 -4.15
CA PHE A 121 -20.74 14.82 -2.89
C PHE A 121 -19.55 13.89 -3.10
N ASN A 122 -19.70 12.80 -3.86
CA ASN A 122 -18.60 11.86 -4.12
C ASN A 122 -17.41 12.52 -4.85
N ARG A 123 -17.69 13.48 -5.73
CA ARG A 123 -16.65 14.25 -6.43
C ARG A 123 -15.89 15.19 -5.48
N ALA A 124 -16.60 15.89 -4.61
CA ALA A 124 -16.00 16.72 -3.56
C ALA A 124 -15.20 15.87 -2.56
N LEU A 125 -15.71 14.70 -2.20
CA LEU A 125 -15.03 13.74 -1.34
C LEU A 125 -13.72 13.25 -1.96
N GLU A 126 -13.69 12.93 -3.26
CA GLU A 126 -12.45 12.56 -3.96
C GLU A 126 -11.38 13.65 -3.83
N ILE A 127 -11.74 14.91 -4.05
CA ILE A 127 -10.83 16.05 -3.93
C ILE A 127 -10.29 16.15 -2.50
N ASN A 128 -11.18 16.12 -1.51
CA ASN A 128 -10.79 16.21 -0.10
C ASN A 128 -9.87 15.06 0.33
N LEU A 129 -10.12 13.85 -0.16
CA LEU A 129 -9.28 12.68 0.12
C LEU A 129 -7.88 12.82 -0.53
N TRP A 130 -7.79 13.38 -1.73
CA TRP A 130 -6.50 13.68 -2.36
C TRP A 130 -5.74 14.78 -1.60
N ASP A 131 -6.44 15.80 -1.10
CA ASP A 131 -5.84 16.87 -0.32
C ASP A 131 -5.34 16.41 1.05
N ASN A 132 -5.92 15.34 1.58
CA ASN A 132 -5.52 14.73 2.84
C ASN A 132 -4.85 13.36 2.65
N TYR A 133 -4.24 13.12 1.48
CA TYR A 133 -3.63 11.84 1.10
C TYR A 133 -2.68 11.28 2.18
N ASP A 134 -1.83 12.12 2.75
CA ASP A 134 -0.87 11.73 3.79
C ASP A 134 -1.56 11.30 5.10
N LYS A 135 -2.74 11.87 5.39
CA LYS A 135 -3.51 11.59 6.61
C LYS A 135 -4.35 10.32 6.49
N ILE A 136 -4.62 9.84 5.29
CA ILE A 136 -5.40 8.62 5.04
C ILE A 136 -4.52 7.37 4.86
N ASN A 137 -3.32 7.37 5.46
CA ASN A 137 -2.34 6.29 5.42
C ASN A 137 -1.94 5.89 3.99
N GLY A 138 -1.84 6.88 3.09
CA GLY A 138 -1.42 6.66 1.70
C GLY A 138 -2.43 5.89 0.84
N ARG A 139 -3.69 5.76 1.27
CA ARG A 139 -4.77 5.17 0.47
C ARG A 139 -5.05 6.04 -0.76
N ILE A 140 -5.14 5.41 -1.93
CA ILE A 140 -5.35 6.11 -3.20
C ILE A 140 -6.85 6.33 -3.44
N PRO A 141 -7.35 7.58 -3.49
CA PRO A 141 -8.75 7.84 -3.78
C PRO A 141 -9.09 7.56 -5.24
N LEU A 142 -10.11 6.73 -5.48
CA LEU A 142 -10.56 6.36 -6.82
C LEU A 142 -12.04 6.66 -7.02
N PHE A 143 -12.36 7.67 -7.83
CA PHE A 143 -13.73 7.91 -8.28
C PHE A 143 -14.01 7.12 -9.57
N ILE A 144 -15.01 6.23 -9.52
CA ILE A 144 -15.43 5.41 -10.65
C ILE A 144 -16.90 5.74 -11.00
N HIS A 145 -17.10 6.39 -12.13
CA HIS A 145 -18.45 6.67 -12.64
C HIS A 145 -18.94 5.52 -13.51
N LEU A 146 -19.62 4.54 -12.89
CA LEU A 146 -20.07 3.31 -13.55
C LEU A 146 -20.87 3.52 -14.86
N PRO A 147 -21.77 4.52 -14.98
CA PRO A 147 -22.52 4.71 -16.22
C PRO A 147 -21.65 5.03 -17.46
N THR A 148 -20.41 5.48 -17.28
CA THR A 148 -19.48 5.76 -18.40
C THR A 148 -18.71 4.54 -18.89
N ILE A 149 -18.92 3.39 -18.26
CA ILE A 149 -18.16 2.17 -18.53
C ILE A 149 -18.98 1.33 -19.52
N LYS A 150 -18.46 1.20 -20.75
CA LYS A 150 -19.18 0.57 -21.88
C LYS A 150 -19.09 -0.96 -21.88
N GLU A 151 -18.01 -1.51 -21.36
CA GLU A 151 -17.78 -2.95 -21.28
C GLU A 151 -17.57 -3.36 -19.82
N SER A 152 -17.98 -4.58 -19.45
CA SER A 152 -17.64 -5.18 -18.16
C SER A 152 -16.15 -5.49 -18.14
N GLU A 153 -15.32 -4.46 -18.00
CA GLU A 153 -13.89 -4.61 -17.97
C GLU A 153 -13.50 -5.47 -16.77
N ARG A 154 -12.63 -6.45 -17.02
CA ARG A 154 -12.23 -7.44 -16.02
C ARG A 154 -11.47 -6.80 -14.85
N ASP A 155 -10.89 -5.61 -15.05
CA ASP A 155 -10.15 -4.87 -14.01
C ASP A 155 -10.34 -3.34 -14.09
N LEU A 156 -11.42 -2.87 -13.45
CA LEU A 156 -11.75 -1.45 -13.36
C LEU A 156 -10.71 -0.63 -12.57
N ILE A 157 -10.02 -1.26 -11.63
CA ILE A 157 -9.08 -0.55 -10.74
C ILE A 157 -7.80 -0.25 -11.52
N ALA A 158 -7.21 -1.26 -12.16
CA ALA A 158 -5.98 -1.08 -12.91
C ALA A 158 -6.14 -0.07 -14.06
N LYS A 159 -7.29 -0.07 -14.73
CA LYS A 159 -7.57 0.92 -15.77
C LYS A 159 -7.58 2.34 -15.20
N ARG A 160 -8.31 2.55 -14.10
CA ARG A 160 -8.42 3.87 -13.45
C ARG A 160 -7.11 4.39 -12.84
N LEU A 161 -6.12 3.52 -12.66
CA LEU A 161 -4.77 3.90 -12.20
C LEU A 161 -3.78 4.15 -13.37
N LYS A 162 -4.12 3.73 -14.59
CA LYS A 162 -3.29 3.89 -15.79
C LYS A 162 -3.75 5.05 -16.69
N GLU A 163 -5.04 5.41 -16.62
CA GLU A 163 -5.64 6.61 -17.23
C GLU A 163 -5.10 7.90 -16.60
#